data_AF-D4CAX4-F1
#
_entry.id   AF-D4CAX4-F1
#
_cell.length_a   1.000
_cell.length_b   1.000
_cell.length_c   1.000
_cell.angle_alpha   90.00
_cell.angle_beta   90.00
_cell.angle_gamma   90.00
#
_symmetry.space_group_name_H-M   'P 1'
#
loop_
_entity.id
_entity.type
_entity.pdbx_description
1 polymer ?
#
loop_
_entity_poly.entity_id
_entity_poly.type
_entity_poly.pdbx_seq_one_letter_code
_entity_poly.pdbx_strand_id
1 'polypeptide(L)'
;MDIQERLTKKELSFETQTRIAQFVSLGVGIFSIAVSMILANGEIKSAYEWFNGFMGLVLGILVGTFILGTFTKCANTKGAYAAFVVASIVMIAIKYMTPPGAVSIWSYSIISIAVSLIVGIPVSLATKKAGEEPPEHTTIYG
;
A
#
# COMPACT_ATOMS: atom_id res chain seq x y z
N MET A 1 -1.47 1.68 -16.44
CA MET A 1 -2.94 1.81 -16.39
C MET A 1 -3.29 2.60 -15.15
N ASP A 2 -3.28 3.91 -15.29
CA ASP A 2 -3.52 4.86 -14.21
C ASP A 2 -4.99 4.87 -13.79
N ILE A 3 -5.23 5.24 -12.53
CA ILE A 3 -6.56 5.47 -11.92
C ILE A 3 -7.47 6.35 -12.81
N GLN A 4 -6.86 7.19 -13.67
CA GLN A 4 -7.54 8.08 -14.61
C GLN A 4 -8.31 7.34 -15.72
N GLU A 5 -7.79 6.24 -16.25
CA GLU A 5 -8.47 5.43 -17.30
C GLU A 5 -9.66 4.64 -16.75
N ARG A 6 -9.57 4.16 -15.50
CA ARG A 6 -10.63 3.34 -14.90
C ARG A 6 -11.86 4.14 -14.49
N LEU A 7 -11.73 5.46 -14.26
CA LEU A 7 -12.83 6.31 -13.79
C LEU A 7 -13.57 7.06 -14.91
N THR A 8 -12.95 7.27 -16.08
CA THR A 8 -13.55 8.08 -17.15
C THR A 8 -13.62 7.29 -18.46
N LYS A 9 -14.82 6.81 -18.82
CA LYS A 9 -15.12 6.16 -20.13
C LYS A 9 -15.02 7.12 -21.35
N LYS A 10 -14.42 8.29 -21.20
CA LYS A 10 -14.37 9.37 -22.20
C LYS A 10 -12.91 9.80 -22.31
N GLU A 11 -12.34 9.73 -23.52
CA GLU A 11 -10.99 10.26 -23.78
C GLU A 11 -10.95 11.73 -23.36
N LEU A 12 -10.29 12.00 -22.24
CA LEU A 12 -10.12 13.37 -21.74
C LEU A 12 -9.07 14.05 -22.61
N SER A 13 -9.39 15.22 -23.15
CA SER A 13 -8.42 16.08 -23.85
C SER A 13 -7.18 16.30 -22.96
N PHE A 14 -5.99 16.34 -23.57
CA PHE A 14 -4.70 16.57 -22.91
C PHE A 14 -4.72 17.80 -21.99
N GLU A 15 -5.47 18.84 -22.35
CA GLU A 15 -5.68 20.03 -21.52
C GLU A 15 -6.42 19.72 -20.21
N THR A 16 -7.41 18.82 -20.24
CA THR A 16 -8.18 18.44 -19.04
C THR A 16 -7.34 17.56 -18.12
N GLN A 17 -6.55 16.64 -18.66
CA GLN A 17 -5.60 15.84 -17.88
C GLN A 17 -4.56 16.73 -17.19
N THR A 18 -3.99 17.70 -17.92
CA THR A 18 -3.03 18.67 -17.37
C THR A 18 -3.65 19.49 -16.24
N ARG A 19 -4.89 19.95 -16.41
CA ARG A 19 -5.60 20.73 -15.37
C ARG A 19 -5.90 19.91 -14.13
N ILE A 20 -6.31 18.64 -14.28
CA ILE A 20 -6.50 17.72 -13.16
C ILE A 20 -5.17 17.48 -12.44
N ALA A 21 -4.09 17.22 -13.18
CA ALA A 21 -2.76 17.02 -12.62
C ALA A 21 -2.28 18.25 -11.84
N GLN A 22 -2.52 19.47 -12.35
CA GLN A 22 -2.22 20.71 -11.64
C GLN A 22 -3.01 20.84 -10.34
N PHE A 23 -4.31 20.53 -10.35
CA PHE A 23 -5.15 20.60 -9.16
C PHE A 23 -4.76 19.56 -8.10
N VAL A 24 -4.48 18.32 -8.53
CA VAL A 24 -3.97 17.26 -7.65
C VAL A 24 -2.60 17.65 -7.08
N SER A 25 -1.70 18.17 -7.91
CA SER A 25 -0.37 18.63 -7.48
C SER A 25 -0.46 19.77 -6.46
N LEU A 26 -1.35 20.75 -6.70
CA LEU A 26 -1.63 21.82 -5.75
C LEU A 26 -2.14 21.27 -4.42
N GLY A 27 -3.10 20.34 -4.46
CA GLY A 27 -3.64 19.68 -3.26
C GLY A 27 -2.57 18.91 -2.47
N VAL A 28 -1.76 18.10 -3.17
CA VAL A 28 -0.62 17.37 -2.58
C VAL A 28 0.41 18.34 -1.99
N GLY A 29 0.67 19.46 -2.66
CA GLY A 29 1.58 20.51 -2.18
C GLY A 29 1.09 21.15 -0.87
N ILE A 30 -0.16 21.59 -0.82
CA ILE A 30 -0.77 22.16 0.40
C ILE A 30 -0.74 21.15 1.55
N PHE A 31 -1.11 19.89 1.28
CA PHE A 31 -1.05 18.82 2.26
C PHE A 31 0.38 18.58 2.76
N SER A 32 1.37 18.58 1.88
CA SER A 32 2.78 18.40 2.23
C SER A 32 3.31 19.53 3.12
N ILE A 33 2.86 20.77 2.89
CA ILE A 33 3.18 21.91 3.76
C ILE A 33 2.59 21.70 5.16
N ALA A 34 1.33 21.28 5.25
CA ALA A 34 0.68 20.99 6.54
C ALA A 34 1.41 19.89 7.32
N VAL A 35 1.75 18.78 6.65
CA VAL A 35 2.54 17.69 7.25
C VAL A 35 3.91 18.20 7.71
N SER A 36 4.60 18.98 6.89
CA SER A 36 5.90 19.59 7.24
C SER A 36 5.82 20.46 8.49
N MET A 37 4.76 21.26 8.65
CA MET A 37 4.54 22.06 9.86
C MET A 37 4.35 21.19 11.10
N ILE A 38 3.63 20.07 11.00
CA ILE A 38 3.45 19.12 12.11
C ILE A 38 4.79 18.48 12.49
N LEU A 39 5.58 18.05 11.50
CA LEU A 39 6.89 17.45 11.77
C LEU A 39 7.88 18.46 12.37
N ALA A 40 7.85 19.71 11.91
CA ALA A 40 8.73 20.77 12.42
C ALA A 40 8.41 21.18 13.87
N ASN A 41 7.14 21.04 14.29
CA ASN A 41 6.72 21.30 15.68
C ASN A 41 6.72 20.03 16.55
N GLY A 42 6.96 18.85 15.97
CA GLY A 42 7.09 17.61 16.73
C GLY A 42 8.50 17.46 17.31
N GLU A 43 8.61 16.82 18.48
CA GLU A 43 9.90 16.45 19.11
C GLU A 43 10.61 15.30 18.38
N ILE A 44 10.63 15.35 17.04
CA ILE A 44 11.24 14.32 16.21
C ILE A 44 12.74 14.56 16.21
N LYS A 45 13.53 13.61 16.74
CA LYS A 45 15.00 13.68 16.77
C LYS A 45 15.60 13.94 15.38
N SER A 46 14.99 13.37 14.34
CA SER A 46 15.36 13.63 12.95
C SER A 46 14.23 13.24 11.99
N ALA A 47 13.97 14.09 10.99
CA ALA A 47 13.05 13.76 9.89
C ALA A 47 13.47 12.50 9.13
N TYR A 48 14.76 12.17 9.13
CA TYR A 48 15.31 10.95 8.53
C TYR A 48 14.83 9.67 9.25
N GLU A 49 14.83 9.68 10.59
CA GLU A 49 14.35 8.54 11.37
C GLU A 49 12.84 8.34 11.17
N TRP A 50 12.09 9.44 11.16
CA TRP A 50 10.66 9.39 10.87
C TRP A 50 10.38 8.86 9.47
N PHE A 51 11.11 9.34 8.46
CA PHE A 51 10.95 8.90 7.07
C PHE A 51 11.29 7.42 6.91
N ASN A 52 12.39 6.95 7.52
CA ASN A 52 12.75 5.54 7.46
C ASN A 52 11.70 4.64 8.14
N GLY A 53 11.14 5.08 9.27
CA GLY A 53 10.03 4.37 9.91
C GLY A 53 8.76 4.36 9.05
N PHE A 54 8.43 5.49 8.42
CA PHE A 54 7.28 5.61 7.52
C PHE A 54 7.45 4.76 6.25
N MET A 55 8.61 4.81 5.62
CA MET A 55 8.91 4.04 4.42
C MET A 55 8.91 2.54 4.69
N GLY A 56 9.47 2.07 5.81
CA GLY A 56 9.41 0.67 6.20
C GLY A 56 7.97 0.16 6.36
N LEU A 57 7.09 0.99 6.94
CA LEU A 57 5.66 0.68 7.08
C LEU A 57 4.94 0.63 5.73
N VAL A 58 5.05 1.68 4.92
CA VAL A 58 4.31 1.79 3.65
C VAL A 58 4.84 0.81 2.61
N LEU A 59 6.16 0.75 2.42
CA LEU A 59 6.78 -0.16 1.45
C LEU A 59 6.55 -1.62 1.85
N GLY A 60 6.59 -1.95 3.14
CA GLY A 60 6.29 -3.29 3.63
C GLY A 60 4.91 -3.78 3.21
N ILE A 61 3.89 -2.92 3.31
CA ILE A 61 2.51 -3.27 2.94
C ILE A 61 2.35 -3.39 1.42
N LEU A 62 2.93 -2.46 0.66
CA LEU A 62 2.88 -2.48 -0.81
C LEU A 62 3.61 -3.70 -1.38
N VAL A 63 4.83 -3.98 -0.90
CA VAL A 63 5.62 -5.14 -1.31
C VAL A 63 4.93 -6.44 -0.91
N GLY A 64 4.36 -6.54 0.29
CA GLY A 64 3.59 -7.71 0.73
C GLY A 64 2.38 -8.00 -0.17
N THR A 65 1.63 -6.96 -0.51
CA THR A 65 0.46 -7.08 -1.41
C THR A 65 0.89 -7.43 -2.83
N PHE A 66 2.00 -6.88 -3.31
CA PHE A 66 2.58 -7.19 -4.62
C PHE A 66 3.07 -8.64 -4.71
N ILE A 67 3.79 -9.13 -3.70
CA ILE A 67 4.26 -10.53 -3.64
C ILE A 67 3.06 -11.48 -3.63
N LEU A 68 2.03 -11.19 -2.84
CA LEU A 68 0.80 -11.97 -2.84
C LEU A 68 0.21 -12.07 -4.26
N GLY A 69 0.04 -10.95 -4.96
CA GLY A 69 -0.54 -10.93 -6.31
C GLY A 69 0.33 -11.63 -7.36
N THR A 70 1.65 -11.41 -7.34
CA THR A 70 2.56 -11.91 -8.37
C THR A 70 2.91 -13.39 -8.21
N PHE A 71 3.06 -13.87 -6.98
CA PHE A 71 3.51 -15.24 -6.69
C PHE A 71 2.38 -16.19 -6.29
N THR A 72 1.16 -15.71 -6.03
CA THR A 72 0.04 -16.57 -5.62
C THR A 72 -1.04 -16.63 -6.70
N LYS A 73 -1.16 -17.77 -7.40
CA LYS A 73 -2.22 -18.04 -8.40
C LYS A 73 -3.65 -17.93 -7.87
N CYS A 74 -3.83 -18.07 -6.56
CA CYS A 74 -5.14 -17.97 -5.93
C CYS A 74 -5.45 -16.56 -5.44
N ALA A 75 -4.54 -15.59 -5.58
CA ALA A 75 -4.77 -14.22 -5.13
C ALA A 75 -5.89 -13.56 -5.95
N ASN A 76 -6.85 -12.96 -5.25
CA ASN A 76 -7.91 -12.19 -5.87
C ASN A 76 -7.95 -10.77 -5.27
N THR A 77 -8.69 -9.88 -5.91
CA THR A 77 -8.79 -8.48 -5.46
C THR A 77 -9.27 -8.36 -4.02
N LYS A 78 -10.22 -9.21 -3.59
CA LYS A 78 -10.76 -9.18 -2.22
C LYS A 78 -9.72 -9.61 -1.18
N GLY A 79 -8.93 -10.64 -1.46
CA GLY A 79 -7.86 -11.09 -0.59
C GLY A 79 -6.66 -10.14 -0.57
N ALA A 80 -6.36 -9.46 -1.68
CA ALA A 80 -5.38 -8.38 -1.71
C ALA A 80 -5.83 -7.18 -0.83
N TYR A 81 -7.11 -6.77 -0.93
CA TYR A 81 -7.65 -5.74 -0.03
C TYR A 81 -7.65 -6.17 1.43
N ALA A 82 -8.03 -7.42 1.73
CA ALA A 82 -8.02 -7.94 3.09
C ALA A 82 -6.59 -8.01 3.65
N ALA A 83 -5.63 -8.48 2.86
CA ALA A 83 -4.21 -8.48 3.20
C ALA A 83 -3.71 -7.06 3.50
N PHE A 84 -4.04 -6.09 2.64
CA PHE A 84 -3.67 -4.69 2.82
C PHE A 84 -4.25 -4.08 4.11
N VAL A 85 -5.54 -4.30 4.39
CA VAL A 85 -6.21 -3.76 5.58
C VAL A 85 -5.65 -4.41 6.85
N VAL A 86 -5.52 -5.73 6.89
CA VAL A 86 -5.01 -6.43 8.07
C VAL A 86 -3.53 -6.13 8.30
N ALA A 87 -2.72 -6.10 7.24
CA ALA A 87 -1.33 -5.67 7.36
C ALA A 87 -1.23 -4.23 7.90
N SER A 88 -2.07 -3.30 7.42
CA SER A 88 -2.11 -1.93 7.93
C SER A 88 -2.45 -1.88 9.43
N ILE A 89 -3.45 -2.64 9.87
CA ILE A 89 -3.84 -2.69 11.29
C ILE A 89 -2.71 -3.27 12.14
N VAL A 90 -2.12 -4.39 11.73
CA VAL A 90 -1.00 -5.03 12.44
C VAL A 90 0.20 -4.09 12.51
N MET A 91 0.51 -3.39 11.43
CA MET A 91 1.59 -2.42 11.36
C MET A 91 1.39 -1.23 12.31
N ILE A 92 0.15 -0.70 12.38
CA ILE A 92 -0.23 0.33 13.35
C ILE A 92 -0.11 -0.21 14.78
N ALA A 93 -0.61 -1.42 15.05
CA ALA A 93 -0.53 -2.05 16.36
C ALA A 93 0.92 -2.22 16.83
N ILE A 94 1.81 -2.71 15.97
CA ILE A 94 3.25 -2.82 16.29
C ILE A 94 3.84 -1.44 16.60
N LYS A 95 3.50 -0.41 15.82
CA LYS A 95 4.02 0.94 16.05
C LYS A 95 3.63 1.52 17.44
N TYR A 96 2.43 1.22 17.94
CA TYR A 96 1.93 1.79 19.21
C TYR A 96 2.09 0.87 20.42
N MET A 97 2.17 -0.45 20.24
CA MET A 97 2.22 -1.42 21.34
C MET A 97 3.62 -1.96 21.63
N THR A 98 4.60 -1.73 20.74
CA THR A 98 5.97 -2.23 20.93
C THR A 98 6.89 -1.10 21.39
N PRO A 99 7.82 -1.35 22.35
CA PRO A 99 8.75 -0.32 22.80
C PRO A 99 9.55 0.29 21.65
N PRO A 100 9.83 1.62 21.69
CA PRO A 100 10.66 2.28 20.68
C PRO A 100 12.02 1.58 20.55
N GLY A 101 12.36 1.11 19.33
CA GLY A 101 13.63 0.42 19.04
C GLY A 101 13.62 -1.09 19.19
N ALA A 102 12.52 -1.72 19.63
CA ALA A 102 12.41 -3.18 19.71
C ALA A 102 12.28 -3.86 18.33
N VAL A 103 11.78 -3.13 17.33
CA VAL A 103 11.53 -3.64 15.97
C VAL A 103 12.31 -2.79 14.99
N SER A 104 13.22 -3.44 14.24
CA SER A 104 14.01 -2.76 13.22
C SER A 104 13.14 -2.32 12.03
N ILE A 105 13.57 -1.30 11.29
CA ILE A 105 12.88 -0.81 10.08
C ILE A 105 12.61 -1.95 9.08
N TRP A 106 13.55 -2.88 8.94
CA TRP A 106 13.46 -4.03 8.04
C TRP A 106 12.49 -5.11 8.54
N SER A 107 12.33 -5.22 9.85
CA SER A 107 11.40 -6.17 10.47
C SER A 107 9.95 -5.81 10.13
N TYR A 108 9.59 -4.52 10.05
CA TYR A 108 8.25 -4.10 9.60
C TYR A 108 7.92 -4.63 8.21
N SER A 109 8.88 -4.55 7.28
CA SER A 109 8.70 -5.07 5.91
C SER A 109 8.50 -6.58 5.88
N ILE A 110 9.30 -7.34 6.63
CA ILE A 110 9.18 -8.81 6.69
C ILE A 110 7.85 -9.23 7.32
N ILE A 111 7.48 -8.62 8.44
CA ILE A 111 6.21 -8.91 9.14
C ILE A 111 5.03 -8.58 8.22
N SER A 112 5.07 -7.44 7.54
CA SER A 112 4.02 -7.04 6.61
C SER A 112 3.85 -8.03 5.44
N ILE A 113 4.94 -8.52 4.87
CA ILE A 113 4.91 -9.56 3.82
C ILE A 113 4.29 -10.85 4.38
N ALA A 114 4.74 -11.30 5.55
CA ALA A 114 4.22 -12.50 6.18
C ALA A 114 2.72 -12.40 6.48
N VAL A 115 2.26 -11.30 7.07
CA VAL A 115 0.83 -11.04 7.34
C VAL A 115 0.04 -10.98 6.05
N SER A 116 0.56 -10.33 5.02
CA SER A 116 -0.11 -10.25 3.71
C SER A 116 -0.32 -11.62 3.09
N LEU A 117 0.64 -12.54 3.21
CA LEU A 117 0.51 -13.92 2.71
C LEU A 117 -0.42 -14.76 3.59
N ILE A 118 -0.26 -14.70 4.92
CA ILE A 118 -1.06 -15.49 5.89
C ILE A 118 -2.54 -15.11 5.82
N VAL A 119 -2.87 -13.83 5.57
CA VAL A 119 -4.26 -13.37 5.48
C VAL A 119 -4.76 -13.41 4.03
N GLY A 120 -3.91 -13.00 3.09
CA GLY A 120 -4.28 -12.89 1.69
C GLY A 120 -4.58 -14.24 1.05
N ILE A 121 -3.80 -15.29 1.35
CA ILE A 121 -4.01 -16.61 0.75
C ILE A 121 -5.35 -17.23 1.21
N PRO A 122 -5.67 -17.33 2.52
CA PRO A 122 -6.93 -17.93 2.96
C PRO A 122 -8.15 -17.13 2.52
N VAL A 123 -8.11 -15.80 2.62
CA VAL A 123 -9.24 -14.96 2.18
C VAL A 123 -9.43 -15.10 0.69
N SER A 124 -8.35 -15.13 -0.11
CA SER A 124 -8.49 -15.31 -1.55
C SER A 124 -9.05 -16.68 -1.92
N LEU A 125 -8.66 -17.74 -1.20
CA LEU A 125 -9.21 -19.08 -1.38
C LEU A 125 -10.70 -19.14 -0.99
N ALA A 126 -11.09 -18.54 0.14
CA ALA A 126 -12.47 -18.54 0.63
C ALA A 126 -13.42 -17.71 -0.24
N THR A 127 -12.91 -16.65 -0.89
CA THR A 127 -13.69 -15.81 -1.82
C THR A 127 -13.54 -16.20 -3.28
N LYS A 128 -12.76 -17.25 -3.60
CA LYS A 128 -12.61 -17.76 -4.95
C LYS A 128 -13.94 -18.35 -5.42
N LYS A 129 -14.55 -17.78 -6.44
CA LYS A 129 -15.68 -18.41 -7.12
C LYS A 129 -15.17 -19.58 -7.96
N ALA A 130 -15.91 -20.69 -7.97
CA ALA A 130 -15.57 -21.82 -8.83
C ALA A 130 -15.54 -21.39 -10.30
N GLY A 131 -14.39 -21.53 -10.96
CA GLY A 131 -14.19 -21.17 -12.36
C GLY A 131 -13.54 -19.81 -12.63
N GLU A 132 -13.25 -18.98 -11.62
CA GLU A 132 -12.40 -17.79 -11.78
C GLU A 132 -10.92 -18.20 -11.75
N GLU A 133 -10.31 -18.30 -12.93
CA GLU A 133 -8.87 -18.31 -13.07
C GLU A 133 -8.35 -16.87 -13.03
N PRO A 134 -7.19 -16.61 -12.39
CA PRO A 134 -6.56 -15.30 -12.46
C PRO A 134 -6.34 -14.93 -13.95
N PRO A 135 -6.58 -13.67 -14.38
CA PRO A 135 -6.37 -13.27 -15.77
C PRO A 135 -4.96 -13.60 -16.23
N GLU A 136 -4.80 -14.06 -17.48
CA GLU A 136 -3.47 -14.36 -18.05
C GLU A 136 -2.51 -13.17 -17.85
N HIS A 137 -1.26 -13.49 -17.51
CA HIS A 137 -0.17 -12.55 -17.23
C HIS A 137 -0.30 -11.75 -15.93
N THR A 138 -1.20 -12.12 -15.01
CA THR A 138 -1.24 -11.49 -13.67
C THR A 138 -0.31 -12.14 -12.66
N THR A 139 0.13 -13.38 -12.92
CA THR A 139 1.11 -14.09 -12.09
C THR A 139 2.34 -14.50 -12.90
N ILE A 140 3.47 -14.74 -12.24
CA ILE A 140 4.71 -15.19 -12.91
C ILE A 140 4.59 -16.57 -13.60
N TYR A 141 3.46 -17.25 -13.39
CA TYR A 141 3.24 -18.63 -13.80
C TYR A 141 2.21 -18.77 -14.93
N GLY A 142 1.90 -17.68 -15.65
CA GLY A 142 0.83 -17.61 -16.64
C GLY A 142 -0.46 -17.11 -16.01
#